data_AF-A0A6N8R9V3-F1
#
_entry.id   AF-A0A6N8R9V3-F1
#
_cell.length_a   1.000
_cell.length_b   1.000
_cell.length_c   1.000
_cell.angle_alpha   90.00
_cell.angle_beta   90.00
_cell.angle_gamma   90.00
#
_symmetry.space_group_name_H-M   'P 1'
#
loop_
_entity.id
_entity.type
_entity.pdbx_description
1 polymer ?
#
loop_
_entity_poly.entity_id
_entity_poly.type
_entity_poly.pdbx_seq_one_letter_code
_entity_poly.pdbx_strand_id
1 'polypeptide(L)'
;MAGNKPFNKQQAEPRERDPQVAGLKVPPHSIEAEQSVLGGLMLDNERWDDVAERVVADDFYTRPHRHIFTEMARLQESGSPIDLITLAESLERQGQLDSVGGFAYLAELSKNTPSAANISAYADIVRERAVVREMISVANEIAEAGFDPQGRTSEDLLDLAESRVFKIAESRANKDEGPKNIADVLDATVARIEQLFQQPHDGVTGVNTGYDDLNKKTAGLQPSDLIIVAARPSMGKTTFAMNLVENA
;
A
#
# COMPACT_ATOMS: atom_id res chain seq x y z
N MET A 1 -57.32 19.90 50.85
CA MET A 1 -56.26 20.82 50.42
C MET A 1 -54.92 20.14 50.66
N ALA A 2 -54.31 19.56 49.62
CA ALA A 2 -52.96 19.01 49.67
C ALA A 2 -52.24 19.49 48.40
N GLY A 3 -51.29 20.41 48.58
CA GLY A 3 -50.56 21.07 47.50
C GLY A 3 -49.52 20.15 46.88
N ASN A 4 -49.62 19.97 45.58
CA ASN A 4 -48.71 19.19 44.75
C ASN A 4 -47.45 20.03 44.46
N LYS A 5 -46.27 19.58 44.93
CA LYS A 5 -44.97 20.20 44.59
C LYS A 5 -44.49 19.64 43.25
N PRO A 6 -44.07 20.46 42.26
CA PRO A 6 -43.52 19.95 41.02
C PRO A 6 -42.08 19.46 41.22
N PHE A 7 -41.82 18.22 40.77
CA PHE A 7 -40.48 17.64 40.64
C PHE A 7 -39.72 18.40 39.54
N ASN A 8 -38.66 19.12 39.92
CA ASN A 8 -37.80 19.84 39.00
C ASN A 8 -36.82 18.86 38.34
N LYS A 9 -36.98 18.60 37.02
CA LYS A 9 -36.02 17.84 36.22
C LYS A 9 -34.76 18.69 36.02
N GLN A 10 -33.70 18.39 36.76
CA GLN A 10 -32.36 18.87 36.44
C GLN A 10 -31.95 18.28 35.09
N GLN A 11 -31.83 19.15 34.09
CA GLN A 11 -31.25 18.85 32.78
C GLN A 11 -29.78 18.46 33.02
N ALA A 12 -29.42 17.24 32.61
CA ALA A 12 -28.03 16.81 32.63
C ALA A 12 -27.29 17.54 31.50
N GLU A 13 -26.52 18.56 31.85
CA GLU A 13 -25.61 19.21 30.91
C GLU A 13 -24.55 18.20 30.41
N PRO A 14 -24.10 18.30 29.15
CA PRO A 14 -23.06 17.42 28.62
C PRO A 14 -21.78 17.66 29.42
N ARG A 15 -21.25 16.62 30.05
CA ARG A 15 -19.95 16.68 30.76
C ARG A 15 -18.89 17.23 29.80
N GLU A 16 -18.40 18.43 30.09
CA GLU A 16 -17.24 19.02 29.43
C GLU A 16 -16.09 18.00 29.46
N ARG A 17 -15.57 17.68 28.27
CA ARG A 17 -14.45 16.74 28.14
C ARG A 17 -13.20 17.38 28.74
N ASP A 18 -12.61 16.69 29.70
CA ASP A 18 -11.40 17.09 30.42
C ASP A 18 -10.26 17.44 29.43
N PRO A 19 -9.72 18.68 29.43
CA PRO A 19 -8.74 19.13 28.44
C PRO A 19 -7.42 18.35 28.44
N GLN A 20 -7.16 17.55 29.48
CA GLN A 20 -6.00 16.66 29.56
C GLN A 20 -6.13 15.39 28.68
N VAL A 21 -7.35 15.00 28.27
CA VAL A 21 -7.59 13.87 27.35
C VAL A 21 -7.48 14.32 25.88
N ALA A 22 -7.59 15.62 25.60
CA ALA A 22 -7.48 16.19 24.26
C ALA A 22 -6.05 16.16 23.67
N GLY A 23 -5.03 15.81 24.48
CA GLY A 23 -3.62 15.74 24.08
C GLY A 23 -3.16 14.39 23.51
N LEU A 24 -3.98 13.33 23.59
CA LEU A 24 -3.66 12.04 22.99
C LEU A 24 -3.97 12.11 21.49
N LYS A 25 -2.97 12.45 20.69
CA LYS A 25 -3.05 12.34 19.22
C LYS A 25 -3.25 10.87 18.87
N VAL A 26 -4.48 10.51 18.52
CA VAL A 26 -4.80 9.15 18.09
C VAL A 26 -4.27 8.95 16.67
N PRO A 27 -3.52 7.86 16.39
CA PRO A 27 -3.06 7.58 15.03
C PRO A 27 -4.25 7.48 14.06
N PRO A 28 -4.09 7.92 12.80
CA PRO A 28 -5.17 7.83 11.81
C PRO A 28 -5.63 6.39 11.59
N HIS A 29 -6.95 6.16 11.63
CA HIS A 29 -7.56 4.84 11.41
C HIS A 29 -9.04 5.00 11.00
N SER A 30 -9.64 3.93 10.51
CA SER A 30 -11.11 3.83 10.34
C SER A 30 -11.54 2.42 10.65
N ILE A 31 -12.16 2.24 11.82
CA ILE A 31 -12.65 0.94 12.25
C ILE A 31 -13.76 0.46 11.31
N GLU A 32 -14.62 1.37 10.86
CA GLU A 32 -15.76 1.06 10.00
C GLU A 32 -15.28 0.50 8.64
N ALA A 33 -14.22 1.09 8.06
CA ALA A 33 -13.63 0.57 6.83
C ALA A 33 -12.99 -0.80 7.06
N GLU A 34 -12.22 -0.97 8.14
CA GLU A 34 -11.63 -2.27 8.49
C GLU A 34 -12.70 -3.36 8.67
N GLN A 35 -13.78 -3.07 9.40
CA GLN A 35 -14.90 -3.99 9.60
C GLN A 35 -15.58 -4.34 8.28
N SER A 36 -15.76 -3.35 7.39
CA SER A 36 -16.39 -3.54 6.08
C SER A 36 -15.54 -4.40 5.16
N VAL A 37 -14.20 -4.30 5.24
CA VAL A 37 -13.29 -5.17 4.48
C VAL A 37 -13.39 -6.61 4.98
N LEU A 38 -13.25 -6.82 6.29
CA LEU A 38 -13.29 -8.17 6.88
C LEU A 38 -14.65 -8.84 6.68
N GLY A 39 -15.74 -8.12 6.97
CA GLY A 39 -17.10 -8.64 6.75
C GLY A 39 -17.41 -8.84 5.27
N GLY A 40 -16.90 -7.98 4.39
CA GLY A 40 -17.07 -8.11 2.95
C GLY A 40 -16.40 -9.37 2.39
N LEU A 41 -15.20 -9.69 2.87
CA LEU A 41 -14.50 -10.93 2.52
C LEU A 41 -15.25 -12.17 3.02
N MET A 42 -15.89 -12.11 4.19
CA MET A 42 -16.72 -13.21 4.69
C MET A 42 -17.99 -13.45 3.87
N LEU A 43 -18.49 -12.41 3.19
CA LEU A 43 -19.67 -12.50 2.33
C LEU A 43 -19.32 -12.97 0.93
N ASP A 44 -18.14 -12.59 0.44
CA ASP A 44 -17.76 -12.80 -0.95
C ASP A 44 -16.26 -13.05 -1.11
N ASN A 45 -15.88 -14.33 -1.09
CA ASN A 45 -14.48 -14.76 -1.11
C ASN A 45 -13.78 -14.49 -2.45
N GLU A 46 -14.53 -14.32 -3.55
CA GLU A 46 -13.93 -14.02 -4.86
C GLU A 46 -13.26 -12.63 -4.88
N ARG A 47 -13.60 -11.75 -3.93
CA ARG A 47 -13.01 -10.40 -3.82
C ARG A 47 -11.68 -10.42 -3.04
N TRP A 48 -11.22 -11.61 -2.63
CA TRP A 48 -9.97 -11.76 -1.90
C TRP A 48 -8.79 -11.17 -2.67
N ASP A 49 -8.66 -11.50 -3.96
CA ASP A 49 -7.52 -11.06 -4.77
C ASP A 49 -7.47 -9.53 -4.88
N ASP A 50 -8.62 -8.89 -5.12
CA ASP A 50 -8.74 -7.43 -5.15
C ASP A 50 -8.31 -6.78 -3.82
N VAL A 51 -8.70 -7.37 -2.69
CA VAL A 51 -8.39 -6.82 -1.36
C VAL A 51 -6.93 -7.07 -0.98
N ALA A 52 -6.41 -8.27 -1.22
CA ALA A 52 -5.01 -8.64 -0.97
C ALA A 52 -4.05 -7.78 -1.82
N GLU A 53 -4.46 -7.41 -3.03
CA GLU A 53 -3.75 -6.42 -3.85
C GLU A 53 -3.76 -5.02 -3.24
N ARG A 54 -4.68 -4.67 -2.34
CA ARG A 54 -4.76 -3.31 -1.75
C ARG A 54 -4.15 -3.21 -0.37
N VAL A 55 -4.43 -4.16 0.51
CA VAL A 55 -4.06 -4.10 1.93
C VAL A 55 -3.29 -5.34 2.40
N VAL A 56 -2.45 -5.16 3.41
CA VAL A 56 -1.79 -6.23 4.16
C VAL A 56 -2.26 -6.24 5.62
N ALA A 57 -1.99 -7.32 6.36
CA ALA A 57 -2.43 -7.45 7.75
C ALA A 57 -1.98 -6.28 8.65
N ASP A 58 -0.77 -5.74 8.45
CA ASP A 58 -0.24 -4.63 9.25
C ASP A 58 -0.87 -3.26 8.94
N ASP A 59 -1.63 -3.16 7.84
CA ASP A 59 -2.38 -1.94 7.51
C ASP A 59 -3.54 -1.74 8.48
N PHE A 60 -4.12 -2.81 9.02
CA PHE A 60 -5.20 -2.71 10.00
C PHE A 60 -4.68 -2.09 11.31
N TYR A 61 -5.43 -1.13 11.85
CA TYR A 61 -5.03 -0.44 13.07
C TYR A 61 -5.14 -1.34 14.29
N THR A 62 -6.23 -2.10 14.40
CA THR A 62 -6.49 -2.92 15.59
C THR A 62 -5.84 -4.30 15.46
N ARG A 63 -5.21 -4.75 16.54
CA ARG A 63 -4.60 -6.10 16.61
C ARG A 63 -5.59 -7.23 16.29
N PRO A 64 -6.85 -7.21 16.79
CA PRO A 64 -7.87 -8.18 16.37
C PRO A 64 -8.04 -8.26 14.86
N HIS A 65 -8.17 -7.13 14.17
CA HIS A 65 -8.36 -7.12 12.72
C HIS A 65 -7.15 -7.65 11.96
N ARG A 66 -5.92 -7.36 12.42
CA ARG A 66 -4.70 -7.95 11.84
C ARG A 66 -4.74 -9.47 11.89
N HIS A 67 -5.08 -10.01 13.05
CA HIS A 67 -5.16 -11.46 13.26
C HIS A 67 -6.25 -12.11 12.41
N ILE A 68 -7.42 -11.47 12.33
CA ILE A 68 -8.51 -11.94 11.48
C ILE A 68 -8.06 -11.98 10.02
N PHE A 69 -7.48 -10.89 9.49
CA PHE A 69 -7.04 -10.83 8.10
C PHE A 69 -5.94 -11.85 7.79
N THR A 70 -4.97 -12.02 8.68
CA THR A 70 -3.93 -13.05 8.56
C THR A 70 -4.53 -14.46 8.50
N GLU A 71 -5.54 -14.75 9.32
CA GLU A 71 -6.19 -16.06 9.29
C GLU A 71 -7.04 -16.27 8.03
N MET A 72 -7.69 -15.22 7.52
CA MET A 72 -8.36 -15.27 6.22
C MET A 72 -7.38 -15.60 5.09
N ALA A 73 -6.19 -15.00 5.09
CA ALA A 73 -5.15 -15.31 4.11
C ALA A 73 -4.73 -16.78 4.18
N ARG A 74 -4.53 -17.30 5.39
CA ARG A 74 -4.18 -18.71 5.61
C ARG A 74 -5.27 -19.67 5.11
N LEU A 75 -6.54 -19.33 5.35
CA LEU A 75 -7.67 -20.12 4.87
C LEU A 75 -7.72 -20.12 3.34
N GLN A 76 -7.55 -18.96 2.70
CA GLN A 76 -7.46 -18.85 1.24
C GLN A 76 -6.34 -19.71 0.66
N GLU A 77 -5.12 -19.62 1.21
CA GLU A 77 -3.96 -20.40 0.77
C GLU A 77 -4.20 -21.91 0.90
N SER A 78 -4.95 -22.32 1.91
CA SER A 78 -5.35 -23.72 2.12
C SER A 78 -6.51 -24.19 1.23
N GLY A 79 -7.10 -23.30 0.43
CA GLY A 79 -8.29 -23.58 -0.38
C GLY A 79 -9.58 -23.75 0.45
N SER A 80 -9.59 -23.24 1.69
CA SER A 80 -10.77 -23.29 2.57
C SER A 80 -11.61 -22.02 2.42
N PRO A 81 -12.95 -22.10 2.46
CA PRO A 81 -13.81 -20.93 2.38
C PRO A 81 -13.60 -19.99 3.56
N ILE A 82 -13.62 -18.68 3.28
CA ILE A 82 -13.55 -17.63 4.30
C ILE A 82 -14.99 -17.25 4.66
N ASP A 83 -15.64 -18.05 5.50
CA ASP A 83 -16.96 -17.70 6.05
C ASP A 83 -16.90 -17.60 7.58
N LEU A 84 -17.94 -17.04 8.19
CA LEU A 84 -18.02 -16.82 9.64
C LEU A 84 -17.73 -18.09 10.46
N ILE A 85 -18.25 -19.24 10.04
CA ILE A 85 -18.13 -20.50 10.77
C ILE A 85 -16.71 -21.05 10.60
N THR A 86 -16.25 -21.15 9.36
CA THR A 86 -14.91 -21.68 9.04
C THR A 86 -13.81 -20.84 9.67
N LEU A 87 -13.93 -19.52 9.63
CA LEU A 87 -12.99 -18.60 10.26
C LEU A 87 -13.01 -18.74 11.79
N ALA A 88 -14.18 -18.81 12.41
CA ALA A 88 -14.30 -18.97 13.86
C ALA A 88 -13.69 -20.29 14.35
N GLU A 89 -13.99 -21.42 13.68
CA GLU A 89 -13.40 -22.72 14.01
C GLU A 89 -11.88 -22.68 13.83
N SER A 90 -11.40 -22.04 12.77
CA SER A 90 -9.97 -21.95 12.51
C SER A 90 -9.22 -21.13 13.57
N LEU A 91 -9.79 -20.00 14.00
CA LEU A 91 -9.27 -19.20 15.11
C LEU A 91 -9.36 -19.92 16.46
N GLU A 92 -10.42 -20.71 16.68
CA GLU A 92 -10.61 -21.51 17.90
C GLU A 92 -9.55 -22.61 18.01
N ARG A 93 -9.27 -23.33 16.92
CA ARG A 93 -8.22 -24.35 16.88
C ARG A 93 -6.83 -23.80 17.20
N GLN A 94 -6.60 -22.51 16.92
CA GLN A 94 -5.35 -21.81 17.26
C GLN A 94 -5.36 -21.18 18.66
N GLY A 95 -6.47 -21.25 19.39
CA GLY A 95 -6.63 -20.58 20.69
C GLY A 95 -6.64 -19.06 20.59
N GLN A 96 -6.99 -18.50 19.43
CA GLN A 96 -6.96 -17.06 19.15
C GLN A 96 -8.35 -16.42 19.07
N LEU A 97 -9.43 -17.21 19.04
CA LEU A 97 -10.80 -16.70 18.89
C LEU A 97 -11.16 -15.64 19.95
N ASP A 98 -10.84 -15.88 21.22
CA ASP A 98 -11.11 -14.92 22.30
C ASP A 98 -10.30 -13.62 22.14
N SER A 99 -9.08 -13.72 21.59
CA SER A 99 -8.19 -12.57 21.40
C SER A 99 -8.68 -11.58 20.34
N VAL A 100 -9.56 -12.05 19.43
CA VAL A 100 -10.17 -11.21 18.39
C VAL A 100 -11.58 -10.74 18.74
N GLY A 101 -12.06 -10.99 19.96
CA GLY A 101 -13.40 -10.61 20.44
C GLY A 101 -14.44 -11.73 20.40
N GLY A 102 -14.04 -12.95 20.04
CA GLY A 102 -14.90 -14.13 20.05
C GLY A 102 -15.83 -14.24 18.85
N PHE A 103 -16.63 -15.31 18.84
CA PHE A 103 -17.60 -15.57 17.76
C PHE A 103 -18.59 -14.42 17.56
N ALA A 104 -19.04 -13.80 18.65
CA ALA A 104 -19.99 -12.69 18.60
C ALA A 104 -19.46 -11.49 17.80
N TYR A 105 -18.16 -11.20 17.92
CA TYR A 105 -17.54 -10.10 17.17
C TYR A 105 -17.46 -10.41 15.68
N LEU A 106 -17.04 -11.62 15.29
CA LEU A 106 -17.03 -12.01 13.88
C LEU A 106 -18.43 -11.95 13.25
N ALA A 107 -19.46 -12.34 14.01
CA ALA A 107 -20.86 -12.23 13.57
C ALA A 107 -21.27 -10.76 13.40
N GLU A 108 -20.78 -9.86 14.26
CA GLU A 108 -20.99 -8.42 14.14
C GLU A 108 -20.33 -7.86 12.87
N LEU A 109 -19.10 -8.28 12.53
CA LEU A 109 -18.41 -7.87 11.29
C LEU A 109 -19.22 -8.24 10.04
N SER A 110 -19.72 -9.48 10.00
CA SER A 110 -20.58 -9.97 8.92
C SER A 110 -21.89 -9.18 8.84
N LYS A 111 -22.49 -8.83 9.98
CA LYS A 111 -23.76 -8.11 10.04
C LYS A 111 -23.65 -6.64 9.67
N ASN A 112 -22.56 -5.99 10.07
CA ASN A 112 -22.33 -4.55 9.82
C ASN A 112 -21.93 -4.27 8.37
N THR A 113 -21.65 -5.31 7.57
CA THR A 113 -21.30 -5.19 6.16
C THR A 113 -22.47 -5.65 5.29
N PRO A 114 -23.35 -4.75 4.83
CA PRO A 114 -24.52 -5.16 4.05
C PRO A 114 -24.18 -5.61 2.62
N SER A 115 -23.03 -5.23 2.06
CA SER A 115 -22.62 -5.59 0.71
C SER A 115 -21.10 -5.55 0.53
N ALA A 116 -20.57 -6.50 -0.25
CA ALA A 116 -19.17 -6.52 -0.69
C ALA A 116 -18.90 -5.65 -1.94
N ALA A 117 -19.91 -4.99 -2.52
CA ALA A 117 -19.77 -4.27 -3.79
C ALA A 117 -18.73 -3.13 -3.75
N ASN A 118 -18.56 -2.48 -2.58
CA ASN A 118 -17.63 -1.36 -2.40
C ASN A 118 -16.37 -1.75 -1.62
N ILE A 119 -16.07 -3.05 -1.50
CA ILE A 119 -14.97 -3.54 -0.66
C ILE A 119 -13.61 -2.94 -1.04
N SER A 120 -13.36 -2.73 -2.34
CA SER A 120 -12.15 -2.09 -2.84
C SER A 120 -11.98 -0.67 -2.29
N ALA A 121 -13.05 0.13 -2.26
CA ALA A 121 -12.99 1.50 -1.73
C ALA A 121 -12.71 1.51 -0.22
N TYR A 122 -13.26 0.54 0.53
CA TYR A 122 -12.96 0.40 1.96
C TYR A 122 -11.51 -0.05 2.19
N ALA A 123 -11.00 -0.96 1.37
CA ALA A 123 -9.59 -1.37 1.40
C ALA A 123 -8.66 -0.19 1.11
N ASP A 124 -8.99 0.67 0.14
CA ASP A 124 -8.23 1.88 -0.15
C ASP A 124 -8.23 2.87 1.03
N ILE A 125 -9.35 3.00 1.76
CA ILE A 125 -9.40 3.81 2.98
C ILE A 125 -8.47 3.23 4.06
N VAL A 126 -8.51 1.92 4.31
CA VAL A 126 -7.62 1.27 5.29
C VAL A 126 -6.16 1.48 4.91
N ARG A 127 -5.83 1.25 3.64
CA ARG A 127 -4.50 1.48 3.07
C ARG A 127 -4.03 2.92 3.31
N GLU A 128 -4.86 3.92 2.98
CA GLU A 128 -4.51 5.32 3.15
C GLU A 128 -4.23 5.66 4.61
N ARG A 129 -5.05 5.17 5.55
CA ARG A 129 -4.80 5.39 6.99
C ARG A 129 -3.51 4.72 7.46
N ALA A 130 -3.17 3.55 6.92
CA ALA A 130 -1.91 2.89 7.19
C ALA A 130 -0.71 3.71 6.68
N VAL A 131 -0.80 4.33 5.50
CA VAL A 131 0.24 5.26 5.00
C VAL A 131 0.52 6.37 5.99
N VAL A 132 -0.54 7.06 6.40
CA VAL A 132 -0.37 8.23 7.26
C VAL A 132 0.18 7.81 8.62
N ARG A 133 -0.19 6.63 9.14
CA ARG A 133 0.41 6.07 10.36
C ARG A 133 1.91 5.78 10.20
N GLU A 134 2.31 5.14 9.11
CA GLU A 134 3.72 4.83 8.85
C GLU A 134 4.56 6.11 8.72
N MET A 135 4.04 7.11 8.00
CA MET A 135 4.64 8.44 7.90
C MET A 135 4.85 9.09 9.27
N ILE A 136 3.85 9.03 10.16
CA ILE A 136 3.98 9.56 11.53
C ILE A 136 5.06 8.79 12.31
N SER A 137 5.12 7.46 12.16
CA SER A 137 6.13 6.63 12.82
C SER A 137 7.54 7.01 12.38
N VAL A 138 7.76 7.16 11.07
CA VAL A 138 9.06 7.56 10.51
C VAL A 138 9.42 8.98 10.92
N ALA A 139 8.47 9.92 10.93
CA ALA A 139 8.70 11.29 11.39
C ALA A 139 9.15 11.32 12.86
N ASN A 140 8.53 10.49 13.71
CA ASN A 140 8.94 10.38 15.11
C ASN A 140 10.34 9.77 15.26
N GLU A 141 10.67 8.73 14.48
CA GLU A 141 12.00 8.11 14.49
C GLU A 141 13.10 9.11 14.05
N ILE A 142 12.84 9.89 13.00
CA ILE A 142 13.75 10.93 12.53
C ILE A 142 13.92 12.03 13.59
N ALA A 143 12.82 12.46 14.23
CA ALA A 143 12.88 13.45 15.29
C ALA A 143 13.68 12.93 16.50
N GLU A 144 13.47 11.69 16.91
CA GLU A 144 14.20 11.04 18.00
C GLU A 144 15.71 10.96 17.70
N ALA A 145 16.07 10.54 16.49
CA ALA A 145 17.48 10.50 16.04
C ALA A 145 18.14 11.90 16.02
N GLY A 146 17.36 12.96 15.80
CA GLY A 146 17.85 14.33 15.89
C GLY A 146 18.07 14.81 17.34
N PHE A 147 17.27 14.35 18.30
CA PHE A 147 17.43 14.67 19.72
C PHE A 147 18.54 13.85 20.39
N ASP A 148 18.70 12.59 20.01
CA ASP A 148 19.78 11.71 20.47
C ASP A 148 20.56 11.12 19.28
N PRO A 149 21.56 11.84 18.77
CA PRO A 149 22.37 11.36 17.64
C PRO A 149 23.22 10.13 17.92
N GLN A 150 23.44 9.76 19.19
CA GLN A 150 24.29 8.63 19.60
C GLN A 150 25.67 8.58 18.93
N GLY A 151 26.26 9.75 18.65
CA GLY A 151 27.58 9.88 18.01
C GLY A 151 27.58 9.84 16.48
N ARG A 152 26.41 9.78 15.83
CA ARG A 152 26.25 9.92 14.37
C ARG A 152 26.56 11.34 13.92
N THR A 153 27.10 11.47 12.72
CA THR A 153 27.29 12.78 12.07
C THR A 153 25.97 13.30 11.50
N SER A 154 25.93 14.58 11.11
CA SER A 154 24.76 15.14 10.42
C SER A 154 24.50 14.48 9.07
N GLU A 155 25.54 14.02 8.36
CA GLU A 155 25.40 13.28 7.10
C GLU A 155 24.70 11.94 7.34
N ASP A 156 25.13 11.18 8.35
CA ASP A 156 24.52 9.89 8.70
C ASP A 156 23.03 10.03 9.08
N LEU A 157 22.64 11.12 9.73
CA LEU A 157 21.25 11.39 10.11
C LEU A 157 20.38 11.75 8.90
N LEU A 158 20.94 12.48 7.92
CA LEU A 158 20.26 12.79 6.67
C LEU A 158 20.05 11.51 5.84
N ASP A 159 21.07 10.67 5.72
CA ASP A 159 20.99 9.39 5.01
C ASP A 159 19.96 8.45 5.66
N LEU A 160 19.91 8.42 7.00
CA LEU A 160 18.88 7.67 7.74
C LEU A 160 17.48 8.18 7.39
N ALA A 161 17.28 9.51 7.42
CA ALA A 161 15.98 10.11 7.12
C ALA A 161 15.54 9.81 5.68
N GLU A 162 16.45 9.95 4.70
CA GLU A 162 16.18 9.64 3.30
C GLU A 162 15.80 8.17 3.13
N SER A 163 16.59 7.25 3.70
CA SER A 163 16.30 5.81 3.64
C SER A 163 14.93 5.47 4.25
N ARG A 164 14.58 6.07 5.39
CA ARG A 164 13.29 5.82 6.05
C ARG A 164 12.10 6.34 5.25
N VAL A 165 12.20 7.54 4.69
CA VAL A 165 11.16 8.10 3.82
C VAL A 165 11.01 7.27 2.54
N PHE A 166 12.13 6.87 1.94
CA PHE A 166 12.12 6.06 0.72
C PHE A 166 11.46 4.69 0.93
N LYS A 167 11.68 4.05 2.09
CA LYS A 167 11.01 2.77 2.43
C LYS A 167 9.49 2.85 2.45
N ILE A 168 8.92 3.98 2.84
CA ILE A 168 7.46 4.19 2.78
C ILE A 168 6.97 4.12 1.33
N ALA A 169 7.75 4.66 0.38
CA ALA A 169 7.41 4.61 -1.04
C ALA A 169 7.66 3.20 -1.64
N GLU A 170 8.74 2.53 -1.27
CA GLU A 170 9.14 1.22 -1.81
C GLU A 170 8.21 0.08 -1.34
N SER A 171 7.85 0.04 -0.05
CA SER A 171 6.89 -0.93 0.51
C SER A 171 5.55 -0.93 -0.26
N ARG A 172 5.27 0.15 -0.99
CA ARG A 172 4.03 0.37 -1.75
C ARG A 172 4.16 0.08 -3.24
N ALA A 173 5.37 0.06 -3.79
CA ALA A 173 5.63 -0.16 -5.22
C ALA A 173 5.72 -1.65 -5.58
N ASN A 174 6.00 -2.53 -4.61
CA ASN A 174 6.18 -3.98 -4.81
C ASN A 174 4.92 -4.77 -5.20
N LYS A 175 3.85 -4.12 -5.68
CA LYS A 175 2.61 -4.77 -6.12
C LYS A 175 2.43 -4.85 -7.64
N ASP A 176 3.11 -4.00 -8.41
CA ASP A 176 3.11 -4.10 -9.89
C ASP A 176 4.08 -5.17 -10.44
N GLU A 177 4.86 -5.81 -9.56
CA GLU A 177 5.82 -6.89 -9.88
C GLU A 177 5.25 -8.31 -9.75
N GLY A 178 3.92 -8.44 -9.59
CA GLY A 178 3.24 -9.73 -9.62
C GLY A 178 3.25 -10.37 -11.03
N PRO A 179 3.04 -11.69 -11.14
CA PRO A 179 2.85 -12.35 -12.44
C PRO A 179 1.68 -11.72 -13.20
N LYS A 180 1.95 -11.14 -14.37
CA LYS A 180 0.91 -10.60 -15.26
C LYS A 180 0.33 -11.70 -16.13
N ASN A 181 -0.98 -11.64 -16.39
CA ASN A 181 -1.60 -12.57 -17.33
C ASN A 181 -1.00 -12.39 -18.72
N ILE A 182 -0.73 -13.50 -19.41
CA ILE A 182 -0.13 -13.45 -20.74
C ILE A 182 -1.01 -12.75 -21.78
N ALA A 183 -2.34 -12.79 -21.61
CA ALA A 183 -3.28 -12.09 -22.48
C ALA A 183 -3.07 -10.57 -22.40
N ASP A 184 -2.97 -10.01 -21.19
CA ASP A 184 -2.76 -8.57 -20.98
C ASP A 184 -1.40 -8.10 -21.53
N VAL A 185 -0.37 -8.93 -21.37
CA VAL A 185 0.97 -8.67 -21.94
C VAL A 185 0.94 -8.69 -23.46
N LEU A 186 0.20 -9.62 -24.06
CA LEU A 186 0.05 -9.72 -25.51
C LEU A 186 -0.68 -8.50 -26.08
N ASP A 187 -1.80 -8.09 -25.48
CA ASP A 187 -2.56 -6.93 -25.93
C ASP A 187 -1.72 -5.65 -25.85
N ALA A 188 -0.99 -5.44 -24.75
CA ALA A 188 -0.07 -4.32 -24.61
C ALA A 188 1.07 -4.36 -25.64
N THR A 189 1.58 -5.55 -25.96
CA THR A 189 2.65 -5.76 -26.94
C THR A 189 2.16 -5.45 -28.36
N VAL A 190 0.97 -5.93 -28.72
CA VAL A 190 0.38 -5.69 -30.05
C VAL A 190 0.09 -4.20 -30.24
N ALA A 191 -0.50 -3.54 -29.25
CA ALA A 191 -0.74 -2.09 -29.29
C ALA A 191 0.57 -1.31 -29.48
N ARG A 192 1.65 -1.74 -28.81
CA ARG A 192 2.99 -1.12 -28.99
C ARG A 192 3.55 -1.34 -30.39
N ILE A 193 3.39 -2.52 -30.98
CA ILE A 193 3.81 -2.79 -32.36
C ILE A 193 3.04 -1.90 -33.35
N GLU A 194 1.72 -1.76 -33.17
CA GLU A 194 0.90 -0.88 -34.02
C GLU A 194 1.34 0.58 -33.91
N GLN A 195 1.62 1.07 -32.69
CA GLN A 195 2.13 2.41 -32.48
C GLN A 195 3.47 2.64 -33.18
N LEU A 196 4.40 1.68 -33.09
CA LEU A 196 5.71 1.75 -33.75
C LEU A 196 5.58 1.70 -35.28
N PHE A 197 4.59 0.98 -35.81
CA PHE A 197 4.33 0.94 -37.25
C PHE A 197 3.75 2.25 -37.77
N GLN A 198 2.94 2.95 -36.97
CA GLN A 198 2.29 4.21 -37.36
C GLN A 198 3.21 5.44 -37.34
N GLN A 199 4.38 5.36 -36.67
CA GLN A 199 5.38 6.43 -36.66
C GLN A 199 6.59 6.07 -37.53
N PRO A 200 6.66 6.56 -38.77
CA PRO A 200 7.79 6.28 -39.65
C PRO A 200 9.01 7.13 -39.25
N HIS A 201 9.84 6.60 -38.36
CA HIS A 201 11.13 7.18 -37.95
C HIS A 201 12.32 6.51 -38.67
N ASP A 202 12.17 6.14 -39.94
CA ASP A 202 13.23 5.48 -40.75
C ASP A 202 13.94 4.29 -40.04
N GLY A 203 13.18 3.56 -39.20
CA GLY A 203 13.69 2.43 -38.40
C GLY A 203 14.31 2.78 -37.04
N VAL A 204 14.32 4.06 -36.64
CA VAL A 204 14.83 4.53 -35.34
C VAL A 204 13.66 4.70 -34.36
N THR A 205 13.46 3.73 -33.47
CA THR A 205 12.38 3.75 -32.46
C THR A 205 12.77 4.42 -31.14
N GLY A 206 14.07 4.60 -30.91
CA GLY A 206 14.64 5.24 -29.73
C GLY A 206 15.24 6.61 -30.01
N VAL A 207 16.04 7.14 -29.07
CA VAL A 207 16.78 8.39 -29.24
C VAL A 207 17.86 8.22 -30.32
N ASN A 208 17.96 9.18 -31.24
CA ASN A 208 18.92 9.14 -32.33
C ASN A 208 20.35 9.32 -31.81
N THR A 209 21.29 8.47 -32.22
CA THR A 209 22.70 8.53 -31.81
C THR A 209 23.55 9.54 -32.60
N GLY A 210 23.03 10.14 -33.67
CA GLY A 210 23.78 10.92 -34.64
C GLY A 210 24.63 10.09 -35.63
N TYR A 211 24.70 8.76 -35.45
CA TYR A 211 25.42 7.86 -36.34
C TYR A 211 24.44 6.90 -37.04
N ASP A 212 24.18 7.10 -38.33
CA ASP A 212 23.20 6.31 -39.09
C ASP A 212 23.47 4.80 -39.04
N ASP A 213 24.74 4.40 -39.12
CA ASP A 213 25.13 2.99 -39.07
C ASP A 213 24.90 2.36 -37.69
N LEU A 214 24.98 3.15 -36.62
CA LEU A 214 24.68 2.70 -35.27
C LEU A 214 23.17 2.60 -35.08
N ASN A 215 22.43 3.63 -35.51
CA ASN A 215 20.97 3.65 -35.48
C ASN A 215 20.35 2.49 -36.26
N LYS A 216 20.89 2.12 -37.43
CA LYS A 216 20.42 0.95 -38.18
C LYS A 216 20.57 -0.37 -37.43
N LYS A 217 21.53 -0.46 -36.51
CA LYS A 217 21.78 -1.66 -35.70
C LYS A 217 21.01 -1.68 -34.39
N THR A 218 20.81 -0.52 -33.78
CA THR A 218 20.18 -0.42 -32.44
C THR A 218 18.76 0.10 -32.47
N ALA A 219 18.28 0.56 -33.63
CA ALA A 219 17.05 1.34 -33.78
C ALA A 219 17.03 2.60 -32.87
N GLY A 220 18.21 3.19 -32.59
CA GLY A 220 18.38 4.27 -31.61
C GLY A 220 18.62 3.77 -30.19
N LEU A 221 18.61 4.66 -29.20
CA LEU A 221 18.76 4.34 -27.78
C LEU A 221 17.37 4.21 -27.14
N GLN A 222 17.00 3.02 -26.69
CA GLN A 222 15.64 2.76 -26.18
C GLN A 222 15.47 3.25 -24.75
N PRO A 223 14.26 3.71 -24.36
CA PRO A 223 13.94 3.98 -22.97
C PRO A 223 14.07 2.71 -22.13
N SER A 224 14.55 2.86 -20.91
CA SER A 224 14.79 1.78 -19.92
C SER A 224 15.97 0.84 -20.21
N ASP A 225 16.70 1.00 -21.32
CA ASP A 225 17.93 0.24 -21.57
C ASP A 225 19.13 0.82 -20.81
N LEU A 226 19.97 -0.05 -20.24
CA LEU A 226 21.29 0.31 -19.73
C LEU A 226 22.35 0.15 -20.83
N ILE A 227 22.80 1.27 -21.40
CA ILE A 227 23.79 1.29 -22.49
C ILE A 227 25.20 1.50 -21.92
N ILE A 228 26.08 0.50 -22.09
CA ILE A 228 27.44 0.53 -21.57
C ILE A 228 28.44 0.77 -22.70
N VAL A 229 29.19 1.88 -22.62
CA VAL A 229 30.28 2.21 -23.55
C VAL A 229 31.63 1.88 -22.91
N ALA A 230 32.26 0.78 -23.35
CA ALA A 230 33.56 0.34 -22.86
C ALA A 230 34.66 0.49 -23.92
N ALA A 231 35.76 1.16 -23.57
CA ALA A 231 36.95 1.26 -24.42
C ALA A 231 38.23 1.42 -23.58
N ARG A 232 39.39 1.10 -24.16
CA ARG A 232 40.70 1.30 -23.50
C ARG A 232 40.98 2.80 -23.23
N PRO A 233 41.88 3.13 -22.29
CA PRO A 233 42.35 4.51 -22.12
C PRO A 233 42.82 5.12 -23.45
N SER A 234 42.50 6.40 -23.65
CA SER A 234 42.82 7.17 -24.87
C SER A 234 42.14 6.71 -26.17
N MET A 235 41.13 5.84 -26.13
CA MET A 235 40.35 5.42 -27.32
C MET A 235 39.12 6.29 -27.62
N GLY A 236 38.96 7.43 -26.95
CA GLY A 236 37.90 8.39 -27.27
C GLY A 236 36.51 8.09 -26.70
N LYS A 237 36.36 7.21 -25.69
CA LYS A 237 35.07 6.92 -25.04
C LYS A 237 34.30 8.18 -24.61
N THR A 238 35.03 9.19 -24.12
CA THR A 238 34.45 10.45 -23.63
C THR A 238 33.98 11.30 -24.80
N THR A 239 34.78 11.43 -25.86
CA THR A 239 34.40 12.12 -27.09
C THR A 239 33.18 11.48 -27.74
N PHE A 240 33.14 10.14 -27.81
CA PHE A 240 31.98 9.41 -28.32
C PHE A 240 30.72 9.72 -27.50
N ALA A 241 30.79 9.66 -26.17
CA ALA A 241 29.65 9.97 -25.30
C ALA A 241 29.17 11.42 -25.45
N MET A 242 30.09 12.40 -25.58
CA MET A 242 29.72 13.80 -25.80
C MET A 242 29.02 13.99 -27.15
N ASN A 243 29.49 13.34 -28.20
CA ASN A 243 28.84 13.39 -29.51
C ASN A 243 27.43 12.80 -29.48
N LEU A 244 27.21 11.73 -28.71
CA LEU A 244 25.85 11.18 -28.51
C LEU A 244 24.93 12.23 -27.86
N VAL A 245 25.40 12.94 -26.85
CA VAL A 245 24.62 14.00 -26.17
C VAL A 245 24.35 15.19 -27.07
N GLU A 246 25.29 15.56 -27.94
CA GLU A 246 25.12 16.66 -28.89
C GLU A 246 24.06 16.38 -29.97
N ASN A 247 23.91 15.11 -30.36
CA ASN A 247 23.01 14.70 -31.45
C ASN A 247 21.66 14.13 -30.97
N ALA A 248 21.50 13.91 -29.66
CA ALA A 248 20.28 13.42 -29.02
C ALA A 248 19.26 14.55 -28.79
#